data_AF-A0AAD3CVZ5-F1
#
_entry.id   AF-A0AAD3CVZ5-F1
#
_cell.length_a   1.000
_cell.length_b   1.000
_cell.length_c   1.000
_cell.angle_alpha   90.00
_cell.angle_beta   90.00
_cell.angle_gamma   90.00
#
_symmetry.space_group_name_H-M   'P 1'
#
loop_
_entity.id
_entity.type
_entity.pdbx_description
1 polymer ?
#
loop_
_entity_poly.entity_id
_entity_poly.type
_entity_poly.pdbx_seq_one_letter_code
_entity_poly.pdbx_strand_id
1 'polypeptide(L)'
;MAKSTKSNLAAWQKCKKLKWSSPSRALPHGLSGIVSVSLGMYLIANSMIGNLSPYKRFMDVNVPIVLMLYSFLSAFNAVAGAQLSHLAWKETQMIFRRCAFLQLCLAFYTLRFAPVFDQALSTIQSIENSVISEVFMSWIHYFDVMFAIILVFCTLSFQQVAFEQWIVHKKRAIASAVSIGSLGILLLSTYPIQLAIGGHSWWNCIQQTYSEQNVGMVGYIYVPATVTFSLILFSATLYQRGIISDVQFGIGAVVITIVCLVGTVLSQELHIPFVSTQRIYLPCQEPIEDSTEAYILNTLDFSLYARSFWREVFGVHIEQN
;
A
#
# COMPACT_ATOMS: atom_id res chain seq x y z
N MET A 1 -12.39 20.50 -41.66
CA MET A 1 -11.86 19.24 -41.09
C MET A 1 -10.32 19.10 -41.12
N ALA A 2 -9.54 19.91 -41.85
CA ALA A 2 -8.08 19.73 -41.97
C ALA A 2 -7.20 20.30 -40.82
N LYS A 3 -7.77 20.97 -39.80
CA LYS A 3 -7.00 21.51 -38.65
C LYS A 3 -6.69 20.48 -37.56
N SER A 4 -7.39 19.34 -37.54
CA SER A 4 -7.24 18.29 -36.51
C SER A 4 -5.98 17.44 -36.68
N THR A 5 -5.53 17.21 -37.91
CA THR A 5 -4.40 16.32 -38.20
C THR A 5 -3.04 16.91 -37.82
N LYS A 6 -2.84 18.23 -37.95
CA LYS A 6 -1.55 18.88 -37.59
C LYS A 6 -1.30 18.93 -36.08
N SER A 7 -2.34 19.10 -35.24
CA SER A 7 -2.14 19.06 -33.78
C SER A 7 -1.82 17.65 -33.30
N ASN A 8 -2.44 16.63 -33.90
CA ASN A 8 -2.19 15.23 -33.55
C ASN A 8 -0.76 14.79 -33.93
N LEU A 9 -0.25 15.24 -35.09
CA LEU A 9 1.12 14.92 -35.50
C LEU A 9 2.18 15.58 -34.59
N ALA A 10 1.94 16.84 -34.19
CA ALA A 10 2.84 17.56 -33.28
C ALA A 10 2.83 16.96 -31.85
N ALA A 11 1.66 16.55 -31.37
CA ALA A 11 1.53 15.84 -30.10
C ALA A 11 2.25 14.48 -30.13
N TRP A 12 2.12 13.74 -31.23
CA TRP A 12 2.78 12.44 -31.42
C TRP A 12 4.31 12.57 -31.54
N GLN A 13 4.81 13.57 -32.26
CA GLN A 13 6.24 13.88 -32.32
C GLN A 13 6.80 14.31 -30.95
N LYS A 14 6.03 15.03 -30.13
CA LYS A 14 6.39 15.29 -28.73
C LYS A 14 6.45 14.00 -27.91
N CYS A 15 5.50 13.08 -28.07
CA CYS A 15 5.52 11.76 -27.40
C CYS A 15 6.74 10.92 -27.79
N LYS A 16 7.17 10.94 -29.06
CA LYS A 16 8.38 10.23 -29.51
C LYS A 16 9.68 10.78 -28.92
N LYS A 17 9.71 12.06 -28.54
CA LYS A 17 10.86 12.69 -27.87
C LYS A 17 10.88 12.45 -26.36
N LEU A 18 9.84 11.85 -25.79
CA LEU A 18 9.85 11.45 -24.39
C LEU A 18 10.79 10.27 -24.22
N LYS A 19 11.75 10.39 -23.31
CA LYS A 19 12.55 9.25 -22.87
C LYS A 19 11.68 8.39 -21.96
N TRP A 20 10.92 7.45 -22.51
CA TRP A 20 9.99 6.61 -21.75
C TRP A 20 10.65 5.76 -20.67
N SER A 21 11.93 5.42 -20.87
CA SER A 21 12.76 4.67 -19.93
C SER A 21 13.27 5.48 -18.74
N SER A 22 13.21 6.81 -18.78
CA SER A 22 13.71 7.69 -17.73
C SER A 22 12.65 8.72 -17.38
N PRO A 23 12.21 8.83 -16.12
CA PRO A 23 11.15 9.76 -15.81
C PRO A 23 11.58 11.20 -16.13
N SER A 24 10.65 11.99 -16.64
CA SER A 24 10.92 13.29 -17.23
C SER A 24 9.84 14.29 -16.84
N ARG A 25 10.12 15.58 -17.06
CA ARG A 25 9.13 16.66 -16.80
C ARG A 25 7.83 16.48 -17.59
N ALA A 26 7.82 15.70 -18.65
CA ALA A 26 6.58 15.38 -19.37
C ALA A 26 5.98 14.03 -18.94
N LEU A 27 6.81 13.05 -18.54
CA LEU A 27 6.41 11.71 -18.11
C LEU A 27 7.01 11.38 -16.72
N PRO A 28 6.40 11.87 -15.63
CA PRO A 28 7.03 11.91 -14.30
C PRO A 28 7.18 10.54 -13.64
N HIS A 29 6.43 9.54 -14.09
CA HIS A 29 6.43 8.18 -13.55
C HIS A 29 7.13 7.15 -14.45
N GLY A 30 7.67 7.55 -15.61
CA GLY A 30 8.31 6.60 -16.53
C GLY A 30 7.33 5.57 -17.09
N LEU A 31 7.86 4.61 -17.85
CA LEU A 31 7.15 3.37 -18.19
C LEU A 31 6.92 2.52 -16.93
N SER A 32 7.87 2.51 -15.99
CA SER A 32 7.80 1.71 -14.76
C SER A 32 6.59 2.03 -13.89
N GLY A 33 6.24 3.30 -13.73
CA GLY A 33 5.06 3.70 -12.95
C GLY A 33 3.73 3.40 -13.65
N ILE A 34 3.66 3.50 -14.98
CA ILE A 34 2.45 3.08 -15.72
C ILE A 34 2.25 1.57 -15.57
N VAL A 35 3.32 0.80 -15.74
CA VAL A 35 3.26 -0.66 -15.58
C VAL A 35 2.95 -1.03 -14.13
N SER A 36 3.56 -0.38 -13.13
CA SER A 36 3.26 -0.67 -11.71
C SER A 36 1.80 -0.38 -11.37
N VAL A 37 1.24 0.75 -11.81
CA VAL A 37 -0.18 1.06 -11.60
C VAL A 37 -1.08 0.04 -12.32
N SER A 38 -0.75 -0.34 -13.56
CA SER A 38 -1.55 -1.31 -14.32
C SER A 38 -1.55 -2.70 -13.68
N LEU A 39 -0.38 -3.18 -13.25
CA LEU A 39 -0.25 -4.45 -12.52
C LEU A 39 -0.97 -4.37 -11.17
N GLY A 40 -0.85 -3.26 -10.46
CA GLY A 40 -1.54 -3.05 -9.19
C GLY A 40 -3.06 -3.04 -9.33
N MET A 41 -3.59 -2.37 -10.36
CA MET A 41 -5.02 -2.40 -10.67
C MET A 41 -5.50 -3.79 -11.07
N TYR A 42 -4.70 -4.55 -11.83
CA TYR A 42 -4.99 -5.95 -12.14
C TYR A 42 -5.07 -6.79 -10.86
N LEU A 43 -4.11 -6.63 -9.95
CA LEU A 43 -4.07 -7.32 -8.66
C LEU A 43 -5.32 -6.96 -7.82
N ILE A 44 -5.63 -5.67 -7.65
CA ILE A 44 -6.83 -5.21 -6.95
C ILE A 44 -8.09 -5.80 -7.58
N ALA A 45 -8.26 -5.73 -8.90
CA ALA A 45 -9.42 -6.28 -9.57
C ALA A 45 -9.61 -7.77 -9.30
N ASN A 46 -8.52 -8.54 -9.26
CA ASN A 46 -8.54 -9.95 -8.90
C ASN A 46 -8.97 -10.17 -7.44
N SER A 47 -8.46 -9.38 -6.48
CA SER A 47 -8.95 -9.41 -5.09
C SER A 47 -10.45 -9.08 -4.98
N MET A 48 -10.91 -8.04 -5.69
CA MET A 48 -12.31 -7.59 -5.62
C MET A 48 -13.30 -8.65 -6.14
N ILE A 49 -12.88 -9.50 -7.08
CA ILE A 49 -13.70 -10.62 -7.60
C ILE A 49 -13.46 -11.95 -6.87
N GLY A 50 -12.61 -11.97 -5.83
CA GLY A 50 -12.28 -13.17 -5.07
C GLY A 50 -11.27 -14.10 -5.77
N ASN A 51 -10.69 -13.70 -6.91
CA ASN A 51 -9.62 -14.46 -7.54
C ASN A 51 -8.28 -14.18 -6.85
N LEU A 52 -7.98 -14.95 -5.82
CA LEU A 52 -6.75 -14.79 -5.04
C LEU A 52 -5.52 -15.49 -5.65
N SER A 53 -5.66 -16.08 -6.85
CA SER A 53 -4.54 -16.79 -7.50
C SER A 53 -3.29 -15.97 -7.75
N PRO A 54 -3.32 -14.64 -8.02
CA PRO A 54 -2.09 -13.88 -8.20
C PRO A 54 -1.26 -13.70 -6.91
N TYR A 55 -1.88 -13.98 -5.76
CA TYR A 55 -1.28 -13.82 -4.43
C TYR A 55 -0.88 -15.15 -3.82
N LYS A 56 -1.60 -16.22 -4.17
CA LYS A 56 -1.36 -17.59 -3.70
C LYS A 56 -0.28 -18.27 -4.52
N ARG A 57 0.49 -19.13 -3.87
CA ARG A 57 1.32 -20.14 -4.53
C ARG A 57 0.49 -21.42 -4.59
N PHE A 58 0.11 -21.86 -5.79
CA PHE A 58 -0.51 -23.18 -5.97
C PHE A 58 0.57 -24.23 -6.18
N MET A 59 0.55 -25.27 -5.34
CA MET A 59 1.28 -26.54 -5.49
C MET A 59 2.70 -26.39 -6.02
N ASP A 60 3.60 -25.81 -5.23
CA ASP A 60 5.05 -25.67 -5.49
C ASP A 60 5.53 -25.04 -6.83
N VAL A 61 4.65 -24.76 -7.79
CA VAL A 61 5.07 -24.48 -9.17
C VAL A 61 4.93 -23.01 -9.55
N ASN A 62 3.99 -22.27 -8.95
CA ASN A 62 3.71 -20.89 -9.39
C ASN A 62 4.14 -19.84 -8.35
N VAL A 63 5.34 -19.29 -8.54
CA VAL A 63 5.76 -18.04 -7.89
C VAL A 63 4.78 -16.94 -8.30
N PRO A 64 4.32 -16.06 -7.39
CA PRO A 64 3.40 -14.96 -7.71
C PRO A 64 4.12 -13.85 -8.50
N ILE A 65 4.50 -14.15 -9.75
CA ILE A 65 5.36 -13.31 -10.61
C ILE A 65 4.76 -11.91 -10.77
N VAL A 66 3.44 -11.80 -10.95
CA VAL A 66 2.76 -10.51 -11.11
C VAL A 66 2.94 -9.64 -9.87
N LEU A 67 2.77 -10.22 -8.67
CA LEU A 67 2.99 -9.52 -7.41
C LEU A 67 4.44 -9.08 -7.24
N MET A 68 5.40 -9.96 -7.53
CA MET A 68 6.82 -9.62 -7.44
C MET A 68 7.20 -8.48 -8.40
N LEU A 69 6.78 -8.58 -9.67
CA LEU A 69 7.01 -7.54 -10.68
C LEU A 69 6.38 -6.22 -10.25
N TYR A 70 5.15 -6.26 -9.73
CA TYR A 70 4.48 -5.08 -9.18
C TYR A 70 5.30 -4.42 -8.07
N SER A 71 5.76 -5.19 -7.09
CA SER A 71 6.53 -4.67 -5.95
C SER A 71 7.88 -4.09 -6.37
N PHE A 72 8.62 -4.79 -7.23
CA PHE A 72 9.90 -4.29 -7.76
C PHE A 72 9.71 -3.02 -8.58
N LEU A 73 8.72 -2.97 -9.48
CA LEU A 73 8.45 -1.78 -10.28
C LEU A 73 7.99 -0.60 -9.40
N SER A 74 7.22 -0.86 -8.35
CA SER A 74 6.82 0.14 -7.36
C SER A 74 8.02 0.71 -6.60
N ALA A 75 8.97 -0.15 -6.19
CA ALA A 75 10.22 0.27 -5.57
C ALA A 75 11.11 1.07 -6.54
N PHE A 76 11.27 0.62 -7.78
CA PHE A 76 12.02 1.36 -8.80
C PHE A 76 11.38 2.72 -9.11
N ASN A 77 10.06 2.78 -9.20
CA ASN A 77 9.32 4.04 -9.37
C ASN A 77 9.53 4.98 -8.17
N ALA A 78 9.55 4.46 -6.95
CA ALA A 78 9.85 5.23 -5.75
C ALA A 78 11.28 5.80 -5.79
N VAL A 79 12.28 4.97 -6.06
CA VAL A 79 13.69 5.41 -6.16
C VAL A 79 13.87 6.47 -7.24
N ALA A 80 13.29 6.24 -8.42
CA ALA A 80 13.32 7.21 -9.52
C ALA A 80 12.62 8.52 -9.13
N GLY A 81 11.48 8.45 -8.43
CA GLY A 81 10.78 9.61 -7.89
C GLY A 81 11.62 10.42 -6.88
N ALA A 82 12.34 9.74 -5.98
CA ALA A 82 13.25 10.39 -5.05
C ALA A 82 14.40 11.11 -5.77
N GLN A 83 15.00 10.45 -6.77
CA GLN A 83 16.08 11.03 -7.56
C GLN A 83 15.63 12.26 -8.34
N LEU A 84 14.38 12.29 -8.81
CA LEU A 84 13.82 13.43 -9.57
C LEU A 84 13.16 14.49 -8.70
N SER A 85 13.10 14.31 -7.39
CA SER A 85 12.43 15.26 -6.50
C SER A 85 13.01 16.68 -6.58
N HIS A 86 14.28 16.82 -6.97
CA HIS A 86 14.97 18.09 -7.16
C HIS A 86 14.42 18.92 -8.34
N LEU A 87 13.66 18.29 -9.26
CA LEU A 87 13.00 18.97 -10.37
C LEU A 87 11.65 19.57 -9.99
N ALA A 88 11.09 19.21 -8.83
CA ALA A 88 9.88 19.83 -8.30
C ALA A 88 10.15 21.23 -7.76
N TRP A 89 9.09 22.01 -7.50
CA TRP A 89 9.21 23.31 -6.83
C TRP A 89 9.88 23.15 -5.48
N LYS A 90 10.80 24.06 -5.12
CA LYS A 90 11.63 24.00 -3.91
C LYS A 90 10.83 23.65 -2.65
N GLU A 91 9.67 24.26 -2.49
CA GLU A 91 8.73 24.07 -1.38
C GLU A 91 8.22 22.63 -1.24
N THR A 92 8.18 21.88 -2.34
CA THR A 92 7.57 20.54 -2.41
C THR A 92 8.57 19.41 -2.59
N GLN A 93 9.86 19.72 -2.79
CA GLN A 93 10.90 18.70 -3.05
C GLN A 93 11.01 17.70 -1.90
N MET A 94 10.96 18.18 -0.66
CA MET A 94 11.02 17.32 0.53
C MET A 94 9.77 16.45 0.67
N ILE A 95 8.60 16.96 0.28
CA ILE A 95 7.34 16.20 0.28
C ILE A 95 7.46 15.04 -0.70
N PHE A 96 7.95 15.26 -1.93
CA PHE A 96 8.16 14.17 -2.89
C PHE A 96 9.18 13.14 -2.42
N ARG A 97 10.26 13.55 -1.75
CA ARG A 97 11.23 12.60 -1.16
C ARG A 97 10.57 11.72 -0.11
N ARG A 98 9.81 12.31 0.81
CA ARG A 98 9.03 11.58 1.82
C ARG A 98 8.03 10.62 1.18
N CYS A 99 7.39 11.04 0.10
CA CYS A 99 6.48 10.18 -0.65
C CYS A 99 7.21 8.98 -1.27
N ALA A 100 8.39 9.19 -1.85
CA ALA A 100 9.20 8.10 -2.38
C ALA A 100 9.61 7.11 -1.27
N PHE A 101 10.05 7.59 -0.11
CA PHE A 101 10.35 6.70 1.02
C PHE A 101 9.12 5.92 1.50
N LEU A 102 7.97 6.58 1.61
CA LEU A 102 6.71 5.94 1.97
C LEU A 102 6.32 4.85 0.95
N GLN A 103 6.38 5.13 -0.35
CA GLN A 103 6.12 4.14 -1.40
C GLN A 103 7.09 2.95 -1.32
N LEU A 104 8.36 3.20 -0.97
CA LEU A 104 9.35 2.14 -0.78
C LEU A 104 9.00 1.26 0.45
N CYS A 105 8.57 1.86 1.56
CA CYS A 105 8.05 1.12 2.72
C CYS A 105 6.86 0.24 2.35
N LEU A 106 5.87 0.79 1.61
CA LEU A 106 4.69 0.02 1.22
C LEU A 106 5.05 -1.13 0.26
N ALA A 107 5.97 -0.90 -0.69
CA ALA A 107 6.48 -1.95 -1.57
C ALA A 107 7.26 -3.04 -0.80
N PHE A 108 8.06 -2.63 0.20
CA PHE A 108 8.73 -3.56 1.10
C PHE A 108 7.70 -4.43 1.84
N TYR A 109 6.68 -3.84 2.46
CA TYR A 109 5.66 -4.61 3.18
C TYR A 109 4.78 -5.46 2.27
N THR A 110 4.55 -5.04 1.02
CA THR A 110 3.92 -5.88 0.00
C THR A 110 4.69 -7.19 -0.21
N LEU A 111 6.03 -7.14 -0.26
CA LEU A 111 6.87 -8.33 -0.37
C LEU A 111 7.01 -9.07 0.95
N ARG A 112 7.24 -8.35 2.05
CA ARG A 112 7.51 -8.91 3.37
C ARG A 112 6.36 -9.78 3.89
N PHE A 113 5.12 -9.40 3.60
CA PHE A 113 3.92 -10.18 3.93
C PHE A 113 3.48 -11.14 2.82
N ALA A 114 4.19 -11.21 1.68
CA ALA A 114 3.84 -12.12 0.61
C ALA A 114 4.26 -13.56 0.95
N PRO A 115 3.46 -14.58 0.58
CA PRO A 115 3.78 -15.99 0.86
C PRO A 115 5.17 -16.43 0.34
N VAL A 116 5.63 -15.84 -0.76
CA VAL A 116 6.95 -16.14 -1.36
C VAL A 116 8.12 -15.73 -0.44
N PHE A 117 7.94 -14.70 0.40
CA PHE A 117 8.99 -14.24 1.31
C PHE A 117 9.20 -15.22 2.46
N ASP A 118 8.12 -15.65 3.12
CA ASP A 118 8.21 -16.63 4.21
C ASP A 118 8.76 -17.97 3.72
N GLN A 119 8.43 -18.36 2.49
CA GLN A 119 9.03 -19.54 1.90
C GLN A 119 10.53 -19.38 1.66
N ALA A 120 10.97 -18.27 1.05
CA ALA A 120 12.39 -18.00 0.87
C ALA A 120 13.12 -18.03 2.22
N LEU A 121 12.47 -17.51 3.27
CA LEU A 121 12.99 -17.51 4.63
C LEU A 121 13.10 -18.92 5.22
N SER A 122 12.06 -19.74 5.09
CA SER A 122 12.09 -21.15 5.53
C SER A 122 13.16 -21.97 4.79
N THR A 123 13.39 -21.68 3.50
CA THR A 123 14.43 -22.32 2.70
C THR A 123 15.81 -21.95 3.24
N ILE A 124 16.04 -20.67 3.54
CA ILE A 124 17.29 -20.19 4.13
C ILE A 124 17.51 -20.79 5.53
N GLN A 125 16.46 -20.89 6.33
CA GLN A 125 16.52 -21.52 7.65
C GLN A 125 16.84 -23.02 7.60
N SER A 126 16.45 -23.71 6.53
CA SER A 126 16.76 -25.13 6.33
C SER A 126 18.21 -25.41 5.94
N ILE A 127 18.98 -24.39 5.54
CA ILE A 127 20.41 -24.54 5.23
C ILE A 127 21.15 -24.71 6.56
N GLU A 128 21.76 -25.88 6.75
CA GLU A 128 22.35 -26.45 7.99
C GLU A 128 23.44 -25.59 8.69
N ASN A 129 23.76 -24.41 8.17
CA ASN A 129 24.71 -23.47 8.76
C ASN A 129 23.99 -22.45 9.66
N SER A 130 23.95 -22.70 10.97
CA SER A 130 23.26 -21.85 11.97
C SER A 130 23.65 -20.37 11.88
N VAL A 131 24.93 -20.05 11.65
CA VAL A 131 25.42 -18.66 11.63
C VAL A 131 24.85 -17.84 10.46
N ILE A 132 24.73 -18.42 9.26
CA ILE A 132 24.23 -17.67 8.08
C ILE A 132 22.74 -17.36 8.25
N SER A 133 21.98 -18.34 8.73
CA SER A 133 20.55 -18.18 9.02
C SER A 133 20.33 -17.10 10.09
N GLU A 134 21.05 -17.15 11.21
CA GLU A 134 20.96 -16.16 12.29
C GLU A 134 21.27 -14.73 11.83
N VAL A 135 22.35 -14.56 11.05
CA VAL A 135 22.73 -13.25 10.49
C VAL A 135 21.63 -12.74 9.56
N PHE A 136 21.11 -13.59 8.67
CA PHE A 136 20.06 -13.21 7.73
C PHE A 136 18.75 -12.82 8.43
N MET A 137 18.33 -13.59 9.44
CA MET A 137 17.17 -13.28 10.28
C MET A 137 17.32 -11.94 10.99
N SER A 138 18.53 -11.65 11.50
CA SER A 138 18.85 -10.38 12.16
C SER A 138 18.76 -9.20 11.19
N TRP A 139 19.25 -9.37 9.96
CA TRP A 139 19.11 -8.35 8.91
C TRP A 139 17.66 -8.07 8.56
N ILE A 140 16.84 -9.12 8.38
CA ILE A 140 15.41 -8.95 8.11
C ILE A 140 14.73 -8.19 9.23
N HIS A 141 14.98 -8.56 10.49
CA HIS A 141 14.41 -7.86 11.64
C HIS A 141 14.85 -6.39 11.68
N TYR A 142 16.13 -6.10 11.40
CA TYR A 142 16.61 -4.72 11.28
C TYR A 142 15.86 -3.95 10.18
N PHE A 143 15.63 -4.56 9.03
CA PHE A 143 14.83 -3.95 7.96
C PHE A 143 13.37 -3.73 8.40
N ASP A 144 12.72 -4.70 9.05
CA ASP A 144 11.35 -4.56 9.56
C ASP A 144 11.26 -3.35 10.52
N VAL A 145 12.19 -3.21 11.47
CA VAL A 145 12.27 -2.06 12.39
C VAL A 145 12.51 -0.75 11.64
N MET A 146 13.52 -0.71 10.77
CA MET A 146 13.89 0.49 10.03
C MET A 146 12.73 0.98 9.14
N PHE A 147 12.12 0.09 8.36
CA PHE A 147 11.01 0.44 7.49
C PHE A 147 9.75 0.81 8.26
N ALA A 148 9.48 0.22 9.43
CA ALA A 148 8.38 0.63 10.30
C ALA A 148 8.58 2.06 10.83
N ILE A 149 9.80 2.39 11.31
CA ILE A 149 10.12 3.74 11.78
C ILE A 149 10.00 4.76 10.65
N ILE A 150 10.55 4.46 9.47
CA ILE A 150 10.46 5.36 8.30
C ILE A 150 9.00 5.54 7.89
N LEU A 151 8.20 4.47 7.89
CA LEU A 151 6.77 4.51 7.57
C LEU A 151 6.02 5.47 8.50
N VAL A 152 6.18 5.30 9.82
CA VAL A 152 5.54 6.14 10.83
C VAL A 152 6.00 7.59 10.71
N PHE A 153 7.32 7.82 10.65
CA PHE A 153 7.88 9.18 10.57
C PHE A 153 7.45 9.91 9.31
N CYS A 154 7.52 9.26 8.14
CA CYS A 154 7.05 9.86 6.88
C CYS A 154 5.56 10.18 6.96
N THR A 155 4.75 9.28 7.51
CA THR A 155 3.30 9.45 7.65
C THR A 155 2.95 10.63 8.57
N LEU A 156 3.57 10.71 9.75
CA LEU A 156 3.39 11.84 10.67
C LEU A 156 3.84 13.16 10.05
N SER A 157 4.91 13.14 9.25
CA SER A 157 5.38 14.34 8.57
C SER A 157 4.38 14.91 7.54
N PHE A 158 3.43 14.10 7.04
CA PHE A 158 2.35 14.59 6.18
C PHE A 158 1.25 15.32 6.96
N GLN A 159 1.10 15.07 8.27
CA GLN A 159 0.18 15.87 9.10
C GLN A 159 0.68 17.30 9.26
N GLN A 160 2.01 17.50 9.34
CA GLN A 160 2.59 18.83 9.26
C GLN A 160 2.24 19.52 7.93
N VAL A 161 2.36 18.80 6.82
CA VAL A 161 1.97 19.33 5.50
C VAL A 161 0.48 19.66 5.46
N ALA A 162 -0.39 18.81 6.01
CA ALA A 162 -1.82 19.08 6.09
C ALA A 162 -2.11 20.37 6.89
N PHE A 163 -1.44 20.54 8.04
CA PHE A 163 -1.56 21.73 8.87
C PHE A 163 -1.09 23.00 8.15
N GLU A 164 0.05 22.95 7.45
CA GLU A 164 0.55 24.06 6.63
C GLU A 164 -0.44 24.43 5.51
N GLN A 165 -0.99 23.44 4.81
CA GLN A 165 -2.01 23.67 3.78
C GLN A 165 -3.30 24.28 4.35
N TRP A 166 -3.68 23.88 5.57
CA TRP A 166 -4.87 24.39 6.25
C TRP A 166 -4.70 25.84 6.72
N ILE A 167 -3.63 26.12 7.46
CA ILE A 167 -3.45 27.41 8.14
C ILE A 167 -2.83 28.46 7.22
N VAL A 168 -1.73 28.12 6.53
CA VAL A 168 -0.94 29.10 5.77
C VAL A 168 -1.59 29.32 4.40
N HIS A 169 -1.86 28.24 3.68
CA HIS A 169 -2.34 28.34 2.30
C HIS A 169 -3.87 28.37 2.17
N LYS A 170 -4.61 28.13 3.25
CA LYS A 170 -6.09 28.06 3.29
C LYS A 170 -6.70 27.05 2.30
N LYS A 171 -5.93 26.03 1.88
CA LYS A 171 -6.35 24.97 0.95
C LYS A 171 -6.96 23.79 1.71
N ARG A 172 -8.16 24.00 2.24
CA ARG A 172 -8.84 23.03 3.12
C ARG A 172 -9.02 21.65 2.48
N ALA A 173 -9.40 21.60 1.20
CA ALA A 173 -9.61 20.33 0.50
C ALA A 173 -8.33 19.47 0.45
N ILE A 174 -7.19 20.10 0.15
CA ILE A 174 -5.88 19.42 0.14
C ILE A 174 -5.51 18.96 1.55
N ALA A 175 -5.65 19.84 2.54
CA ALA A 175 -5.33 19.52 3.93
C ALA A 175 -6.16 18.33 4.45
N SER A 176 -7.47 18.30 4.19
CA SER A 176 -8.34 17.18 4.53
C SER A 176 -7.91 15.89 3.83
N ALA A 177 -7.60 15.95 2.54
CA ALA A 177 -7.14 14.79 1.79
C ALA A 177 -5.84 14.19 2.35
N VAL A 178 -4.84 15.05 2.61
CA VAL A 178 -3.56 14.63 3.18
C VAL A 178 -3.76 14.07 4.59
N SER A 179 -4.60 14.70 5.42
CA SER A 179 -4.84 14.25 6.78
C SER A 179 -5.57 12.90 6.82
N ILE A 180 -6.63 12.72 6.04
CA ILE A 180 -7.37 11.44 5.94
C ILE A 180 -6.45 10.33 5.42
N GLY A 181 -5.72 10.58 4.32
CA GLY A 181 -4.81 9.59 3.74
C GLY A 181 -3.70 9.18 4.70
N SER A 182 -3.09 10.14 5.40
CA SER A 182 -2.04 9.83 6.38
C SER A 182 -2.56 9.17 7.65
N LEU A 183 -3.77 9.48 8.12
CA LEU A 183 -4.43 8.70 9.18
C LEU A 183 -4.67 7.25 8.75
N GLY A 184 -5.16 7.03 7.53
CA GLY A 184 -5.32 5.69 6.97
C GLY A 184 -4.02 4.90 6.98
N ILE A 185 -2.93 5.48 6.46
CA ILE A 185 -1.61 4.84 6.46
C ILE A 185 -1.07 4.63 7.87
N LEU A 186 -1.34 5.55 8.81
CA LEU A 186 -0.92 5.39 10.21
C LEU A 186 -1.63 4.19 10.85
N LEU A 187 -2.92 4.00 10.60
CA LEU A 187 -3.64 2.80 11.05
C LEU A 187 -3.03 1.54 10.43
N LEU A 188 -2.67 1.56 9.14
CA LEU A 188 -1.99 0.44 8.48
C LEU A 188 -0.57 0.19 9.00
N SER A 189 0.08 1.18 9.62
CA SER A 189 1.42 1.06 10.20
C SER A 189 1.46 0.23 11.48
N THR A 190 0.31 -0.13 12.04
CA THR A 190 0.22 -1.02 13.20
C THR A 190 0.73 -2.43 12.92
N TYR A 191 0.48 -3.02 11.73
CA TYR A 191 1.03 -4.34 11.40
C TYR A 191 2.57 -4.34 11.23
N PRO A 192 3.17 -3.38 10.52
CA PRO A 192 4.62 -3.16 10.50
C PRO A 192 5.23 -2.99 11.89
N ILE A 193 4.58 -2.25 12.78
CA ILE A 193 5.06 -2.06 14.16
C ILE A 193 5.00 -3.38 14.93
N GLN A 194 3.90 -4.13 14.82
CA GLN A 194 3.79 -5.45 15.45
C GLN A 194 4.84 -6.43 14.93
N LEU A 195 5.10 -6.42 13.62
CA LEU A 195 6.18 -7.20 13.00
C LEU A 195 7.57 -6.76 13.48
N ALA A 196 7.81 -5.45 13.61
CA ALA A 196 9.06 -4.91 14.10
C ALA A 196 9.31 -5.24 15.58
N ILE A 197 8.26 -5.36 16.40
CA ILE A 197 8.37 -5.71 17.82
C ILE A 197 8.50 -7.22 18.01
N GLY A 198 7.59 -7.99 17.41
CA GLY A 198 7.49 -9.43 17.59
C GLY A 198 8.38 -10.24 16.65
N GLY A 199 8.96 -9.61 15.63
CA GLY A 199 9.83 -10.26 14.65
C GLY A 199 9.11 -11.34 13.84
N HIS A 200 9.91 -12.25 13.29
CA HIS A 200 9.38 -13.35 12.47
C HIS A 200 8.60 -14.39 13.28
N SER A 201 8.88 -14.56 14.58
CA SER A 201 8.11 -15.48 15.45
C SER A 201 6.66 -15.03 15.61
N TRP A 202 6.42 -13.71 15.79
CA TRP A 202 5.06 -13.16 15.75
C TRP A 202 4.38 -13.47 14.42
N TRP A 203 5.05 -13.23 13.30
CA TRP A 203 4.46 -13.47 11.99
C TRP A 203 4.11 -14.94 11.75
N ASN A 204 4.99 -15.87 12.15
CA ASN A 204 4.71 -17.30 12.07
C ASN A 204 3.50 -17.71 12.90
N CYS A 205 3.37 -17.16 14.12
CA CYS A 205 2.20 -17.41 14.96
C CYS A 205 0.90 -16.89 14.35
N ILE A 206 0.94 -15.68 13.78
CA ILE A 206 -0.20 -15.11 13.07
C ILE A 206 -0.60 -15.97 11.88
N GLN A 207 0.35 -16.48 11.10
CA GLN A 207 0.05 -17.36 9.96
C GLN A 207 -0.47 -18.74 10.38
N GLN A 208 -0.07 -19.25 11.54
CA GLN A 208 -0.63 -20.49 12.10
C GLN A 208 -2.09 -20.30 12.53
N THR A 209 -2.39 -19.14 13.12
CA THR A 209 -3.75 -18.81 13.59
C THR A 209 -4.67 -18.43 12.41
N TYR A 210 -4.14 -17.69 11.45
CA TYR A 210 -4.85 -17.14 10.30
C TYR A 210 -4.12 -17.50 9.00
N SER A 211 -4.39 -18.69 8.47
CA SER A 211 -3.66 -19.26 7.33
C SER A 211 -3.68 -18.42 6.05
N GLU A 212 -4.72 -17.59 5.87
CA GLU A 212 -4.89 -16.69 4.71
C GLU A 212 -4.49 -15.24 5.02
N GLN A 213 -3.88 -14.95 6.18
CA GLN A 213 -3.53 -13.58 6.58
C GLN A 213 -2.52 -12.92 5.65
N ASN A 214 -1.57 -13.67 5.11
CA ASN A 214 -0.60 -13.17 4.14
C ASN A 214 -1.28 -12.65 2.86
N VAL A 215 -2.21 -13.43 2.31
CA VAL A 215 -3.02 -13.06 1.14
C VAL A 215 -3.92 -11.89 1.48
N GLY A 216 -4.52 -11.87 2.68
CA GLY A 216 -5.30 -10.74 3.19
C GLY A 216 -4.50 -9.44 3.21
N MET A 217 -3.34 -9.45 3.88
CA MET A 217 -2.44 -8.31 4.03
C MET A 217 -2.00 -7.77 2.68
N VAL A 218 -1.59 -8.64 1.76
CA VAL A 218 -1.09 -8.19 0.46
C VAL A 218 -2.24 -7.75 -0.45
N GLY A 219 -3.28 -8.58 -0.58
CA GLY A 219 -4.35 -8.41 -1.56
C GLY A 219 -5.34 -7.30 -1.22
N TYR A 220 -5.55 -7.01 0.07
CA TYR A 220 -6.56 -6.06 0.52
C TYR A 220 -5.99 -4.87 1.32
N ILE A 221 -4.73 -4.90 1.72
CA ILE A 221 -4.07 -3.78 2.41
C ILE A 221 -2.95 -3.19 1.56
N TYR A 222 -1.84 -3.90 1.39
CA TYR A 222 -0.60 -3.27 0.89
C TYR A 222 -0.60 -2.98 -0.60
N VAL A 223 -1.13 -3.87 -1.46
CA VAL A 223 -1.28 -3.56 -2.89
C VAL A 223 -2.27 -2.39 -3.08
N PRO A 224 -3.49 -2.42 -2.52
CA PRO A 224 -4.40 -1.28 -2.63
C PRO A 224 -3.82 0.03 -2.09
N ALA A 225 -3.17 0.02 -0.92
CA ALA A 225 -2.53 1.21 -0.35
C ALA A 225 -1.45 1.79 -1.28
N THR A 226 -0.59 0.92 -1.83
CA THR A 226 0.51 1.31 -2.74
C THR A 226 -0.02 1.88 -4.07
N VAL A 227 -1.09 1.30 -4.64
CA VAL A 227 -1.75 1.84 -5.84
C VAL A 227 -2.42 3.17 -5.55
N THR A 228 -3.21 3.25 -4.48
CA THR A 228 -3.91 4.46 -4.04
C THR A 228 -2.93 5.60 -3.86
N PHE A 229 -1.82 5.33 -3.16
CA PHE A 229 -0.76 6.31 -2.96
C PHE A 229 -0.13 6.75 -4.29
N SER A 230 0.13 5.82 -5.21
CA SER A 230 0.63 6.14 -6.55
C SER A 230 -0.33 7.04 -7.35
N LEU A 231 -1.64 6.77 -7.29
CA LEU A 231 -2.68 7.60 -7.93
C LEU A 231 -2.76 8.99 -7.32
N ILE A 232 -2.62 9.11 -6.00
CA ILE A 232 -2.55 10.41 -5.30
C ILE A 232 -1.29 11.18 -5.72
N LEU A 233 -0.13 10.53 -5.82
CA LEU A 233 1.10 11.19 -6.30
C LEU A 233 1.01 11.65 -7.75
N PHE A 234 0.39 10.84 -8.60
CA PHE A 234 0.10 11.24 -9.96
C PHE A 234 -0.79 12.48 -10.00
N SER A 235 -1.87 12.47 -9.21
CA SER A 235 -2.79 13.60 -9.10
C SER A 235 -2.11 14.85 -8.52
N ALA A 236 -1.23 14.69 -7.52
CA ALA A 236 -0.41 15.78 -6.98
C ALA A 236 0.49 16.38 -8.06
N THR A 237 1.03 15.54 -8.96
CA THR A 237 1.83 16.02 -10.10
C THR A 237 0.99 16.79 -11.12
N LEU A 238 -0.26 16.36 -11.39
CA LEU A 238 -1.18 17.11 -12.25
C LEU A 238 -1.54 18.47 -11.62
N TYR A 239 -1.78 18.50 -10.31
CA TYR A 239 -2.03 19.71 -9.55
C TYR A 239 -0.85 20.68 -9.61
N GLN A 240 0.39 20.21 -9.39
CA GLN A 240 1.58 21.05 -9.52
C GLN A 240 1.80 21.64 -10.92
N ARG A 241 1.27 20.97 -11.95
CA ARG A 241 1.31 21.47 -13.33
C ARG A 241 0.17 22.43 -13.65
N GLY A 242 -0.73 22.69 -12.70
CA GLY A 242 -1.92 23.52 -12.91
C GLY A 242 -2.95 22.89 -13.85
N ILE A 243 -2.90 21.56 -14.04
CA ILE A 243 -3.85 20.84 -14.90
C ILE A 243 -5.18 20.62 -14.19
N ILE A 244 -5.13 20.38 -12.88
CA ILE A 244 -6.31 20.23 -12.02
C ILE A 244 -6.28 21.26 -10.90
N SER A 245 -7.45 21.68 -10.44
CA SER A 245 -7.59 22.61 -9.30
C SER A 245 -7.26 21.95 -7.96
N ASP A 246 -7.08 22.76 -6.93
CA ASP A 246 -6.91 22.33 -5.55
C ASP A 246 -8.12 21.52 -5.03
N VAL A 247 -9.34 21.94 -5.39
CA VAL A 247 -10.57 21.24 -5.05
C VAL A 247 -10.65 19.88 -5.75
N GLN A 248 -10.33 19.83 -7.05
CA GLN A 248 -10.32 18.58 -7.82
C GLN A 248 -9.30 17.58 -7.25
N PHE A 249 -8.10 18.05 -6.91
CA PHE A 249 -7.08 17.23 -6.27
C PHE A 249 -7.53 16.74 -4.89
N GLY A 250 -7.97 17.65 -4.02
CA GLY A 250 -8.36 17.32 -2.65
C GLY A 250 -9.53 16.34 -2.59
N ILE A 251 -10.65 16.64 -3.27
CA ILE A 251 -11.81 15.76 -3.30
C ILE A 251 -11.46 14.43 -3.97
N GLY A 252 -10.75 14.46 -5.10
CA GLY A 252 -10.33 13.25 -5.82
C GLY A 252 -9.50 12.32 -4.94
N ALA A 253 -8.53 12.86 -4.20
CA ALA A 253 -7.70 12.07 -3.28
C ALA A 253 -8.51 11.49 -2.11
N VAL A 254 -9.45 12.25 -1.54
CA VAL A 254 -10.37 11.74 -0.49
C VAL A 254 -11.22 10.60 -1.03
N VAL A 255 -11.87 10.79 -2.18
CA VAL A 255 -12.73 9.77 -2.79
C VAL A 255 -11.93 8.50 -3.10
N ILE A 256 -10.76 8.62 -3.71
CA ILE A 256 -9.89 7.47 -4.02
C ILE A 256 -9.50 6.72 -2.73
N THR A 257 -9.17 7.44 -1.65
CA THR A 257 -8.80 6.83 -0.36
C THR A 257 -10.00 6.10 0.26
N ILE A 258 -11.17 6.73 0.31
CA ILE A 258 -12.38 6.13 0.90
C ILE A 258 -12.82 4.92 0.10
N VAL A 259 -12.90 5.03 -1.23
CA VAL A 259 -13.30 3.92 -2.11
C VAL A 259 -12.34 2.75 -1.95
N CYS A 260 -11.03 3.01 -1.86
CA CYS A 260 -10.05 1.96 -1.61
C CYS A 260 -10.27 1.30 -0.25
N LEU A 261 -10.30 2.08 0.85
CA LEU A 261 -10.45 1.54 2.21
C LEU A 261 -11.74 0.74 2.38
N VAL A 262 -12.88 1.32 1.99
CA VAL A 262 -14.18 0.66 2.12
C VAL A 262 -14.26 -0.53 1.16
N GLY A 263 -13.83 -0.36 -0.09
CA GLY A 263 -13.89 -1.41 -1.10
C GLY A 263 -13.07 -2.64 -0.73
N THR A 264 -11.85 -2.44 -0.20
CA THR A 264 -10.99 -3.56 0.19
C THR A 264 -11.48 -4.25 1.45
N VAL A 265 -11.92 -3.51 2.47
CA VAL A 265 -12.52 -4.08 3.69
C VAL A 265 -13.74 -4.92 3.36
N LEU A 266 -14.68 -4.37 2.58
CA LEU A 266 -15.89 -5.11 2.22
C LEU A 266 -15.59 -6.34 1.37
N SER A 267 -14.72 -6.22 0.36
CA SER A 267 -14.38 -7.35 -0.51
C SER A 267 -13.61 -8.44 0.23
N GLN A 268 -12.76 -8.05 1.18
CA GLN A 268 -12.05 -9.00 2.02
C GLN A 268 -13.01 -9.83 2.88
N GLU A 269 -13.98 -9.20 3.56
CA GLU A 269 -14.97 -9.97 4.34
C GLU A 269 -15.79 -10.91 3.46
N LEU A 270 -16.04 -10.54 2.20
CA LEU A 270 -16.81 -11.38 1.29
C LEU A 270 -16.02 -12.62 0.84
N HIS A 271 -14.74 -12.46 0.52
CA HIS A 271 -13.96 -13.50 -0.18
C HIS A 271 -13.03 -14.32 0.72
N ILE A 272 -12.55 -13.73 1.82
CA ILE A 272 -11.75 -14.39 2.85
C ILE A 272 -12.25 -13.93 4.22
N PRO A 273 -13.47 -14.34 4.60
CA PRO A 273 -14.04 -13.97 5.88
C PRO A 273 -13.16 -14.50 7.02
N PHE A 274 -13.25 -13.84 8.18
CA PHE A 274 -12.53 -14.24 9.41
C PHE A 274 -11.01 -14.09 9.34
N VAL A 275 -10.47 -13.50 8.27
CA VAL A 275 -9.08 -13.05 8.23
C VAL A 275 -8.96 -11.73 8.96
N SER A 276 -7.96 -11.63 9.82
CA SER A 276 -7.84 -10.60 10.85
C SER A 276 -7.33 -9.25 10.33
N THR A 277 -7.30 -9.01 9.02
CA THR A 277 -6.87 -7.72 8.44
C THR A 277 -7.78 -6.54 8.79
N GLN A 278 -8.92 -6.80 9.44
CA GLN A 278 -9.83 -5.79 9.99
C GLN A 278 -9.66 -5.61 11.50
N ARG A 279 -8.85 -6.45 12.13
CA ARG A 279 -8.37 -6.25 13.50
C ARG A 279 -7.02 -5.55 13.41
N ILE A 280 -7.01 -4.28 13.81
CA ILE A 280 -5.79 -3.46 13.78
C ILE A 280 -4.69 -4.05 14.67
N TYR A 281 -5.08 -4.78 15.71
CA TYR A 281 -4.19 -5.51 16.61
C TYR A 281 -4.35 -7.03 16.44
N LEU A 282 -3.23 -7.74 16.30
CA LEU A 282 -3.15 -9.17 16.08
C LEU A 282 -2.30 -9.80 17.19
N PRO A 283 -2.91 -10.21 18.31
CA PRO A 283 -2.19 -10.96 19.33
C PRO A 283 -1.92 -12.38 18.82
N CYS A 284 -0.77 -12.92 19.17
CA CYS A 284 -0.39 -14.30 18.85
C CYS A 284 -1.16 -15.31 19.71
N GLN A 285 -1.40 -14.98 20.99
CA GLN A 285 -2.19 -15.79 21.91
C GLN A 285 -3.53 -15.11 22.11
N GLU A 286 -4.60 -15.89 22.27
CA GLU A 286 -5.88 -15.31 22.66
C GLU A 286 -5.72 -14.61 24.02
N PRO A 287 -6.09 -13.32 24.11
CA PRO A 287 -5.97 -12.60 25.37
C PRO A 287 -6.95 -13.19 26.38
N ILE A 288 -6.55 -13.17 27.66
CA ILE A 288 -7.40 -13.61 28.77
C ILE A 288 -8.73 -12.81 28.72
N GLU A 289 -9.85 -13.50 28.89
CA GLU A 289 -11.18 -12.87 28.97
C GLU A 289 -11.16 -11.75 30.03
N ASP A 290 -11.85 -10.64 29.74
CA ASP A 290 -11.91 -9.43 30.58
C ASP A 290 -10.58 -8.67 30.79
N SER A 291 -9.49 -9.04 30.10
CA SER A 291 -8.25 -8.26 30.13
C SER A 291 -8.33 -6.97 29.30
N THR A 292 -7.45 -6.00 29.59
CA THR A 292 -7.29 -4.78 28.78
C THR A 292 -6.97 -5.12 27.31
N GLU A 293 -6.21 -6.19 27.08
CA GLU A 293 -5.85 -6.64 25.74
C GLU A 293 -7.08 -7.18 24.99
N ALA A 294 -7.92 -7.98 25.66
CA ALA A 294 -9.20 -8.44 25.10
C ALA A 294 -10.13 -7.26 24.78
N TYR A 295 -10.19 -6.25 25.65
CA TYR A 295 -10.94 -5.02 25.39
C TYR A 295 -10.43 -4.27 24.15
N ILE A 296 -9.10 -4.11 24.01
CA ILE A 296 -8.49 -3.47 22.85
C ILE A 296 -8.78 -4.27 21.58
N LEU A 297 -8.61 -5.60 21.62
CA LEU A 297 -8.87 -6.49 20.49
C LEU A 297 -10.32 -6.35 20.00
N ASN A 298 -11.29 -6.38 20.93
CA ASN A 298 -12.72 -6.25 20.61
C ASN A 298 -13.07 -4.84 20.10
N THR A 299 -12.46 -3.79 20.64
CA THR A 299 -12.72 -2.41 20.23
C THR A 299 -12.15 -2.10 18.84
N LEU A 300 -11.06 -2.77 18.47
CA LEU A 300 -10.36 -2.57 17.20
C LEU A 300 -10.71 -3.64 16.14
N ASP A 301 -11.74 -4.45 16.38
CA ASP A 301 -12.28 -5.39 15.40
C ASP A 301 -13.43 -4.76 14.60
N PHE A 302 -13.15 -4.41 13.34
CA PHE A 302 -14.14 -3.81 12.45
C PHE A 302 -14.97 -4.83 11.65
N SER A 303 -14.73 -6.13 11.84
CA SER A 303 -15.35 -7.20 11.04
C SER A 303 -16.86 -7.26 11.22
N LEU A 304 -17.35 -6.99 12.44
CA LEU A 304 -18.79 -6.98 12.72
C LEU A 304 -19.53 -5.93 11.89
N TYR A 305 -18.96 -4.73 11.75
CA TYR A 305 -19.56 -3.65 10.98
C TYR A 305 -19.57 -3.98 9.48
N ALA A 306 -18.47 -4.52 8.95
CA ALA A 306 -18.39 -4.92 7.54
C ALA A 306 -19.38 -6.03 7.20
N ARG A 307 -19.56 -7.03 8.09
CA ARG A 307 -20.57 -8.10 7.91
C ARG A 307 -22.00 -7.59 8.05
N SER A 308 -22.26 -6.68 8.98
CA SER A 308 -23.58 -6.04 9.11
C SER A 308 -23.95 -5.31 7.83
N PHE A 309 -22.99 -4.57 7.25
CA PHE A 309 -23.19 -3.88 5.98
C PHE A 309 -23.56 -4.84 4.84
N TRP A 310 -22.86 -5.97 4.68
CA TRP A 310 -23.21 -6.97 3.67
C TRP A 310 -24.60 -7.56 3.86
N ARG A 311 -24.98 -7.82 5.11
CA ARG A 311 -26.30 -8.34 5.46
C ARG A 311 -27.41 -7.33 5.16
N GLU A 312 -27.25 -6.10 5.64
CA GLU A 312 -28.30 -5.06 5.56
C GLU A 312 -28.47 -4.50 4.15
N VAL A 313 -27.36 -4.27 3.42
CA VAL A 313 -27.40 -3.61 2.11
C VAL A 313 -27.63 -4.60 0.98
N PHE A 314 -27.04 -5.80 1.07
CA PHE A 314 -27.06 -6.78 -0.02
C PHE A 314 -27.78 -8.09 0.31
N GLY A 315 -28.23 -8.30 1.55
CA GLY A 315 -28.87 -9.55 1.97
C GLY A 315 -27.93 -10.74 2.00
N VAL A 316 -26.60 -10.52 2.03
CA VAL A 316 -25.59 -11.58 2.04
C VAL A 316 -25.26 -11.96 3.47
N HIS A 317 -25.51 -13.23 3.83
CA HIS A 317 -25.14 -13.79 5.13
C HIS A 317 -23.75 -14.43 5.05
N ILE A 318 -22.77 -13.80 5.70
CA ILE A 318 -21.42 -14.37 5.85
C ILE A 318 -21.44 -15.21 7.13
N GLU A 319 -21.61 -16.53 6.99
CA GLU A 319 -21.66 -17.47 8.11
C GLU A 319 -20.27 -17.85 8.61
N GLN A 320 -20.13 -17.98 9.94
CA GLN A 320 -18.97 -18.61 10.57
C GLN A 320 -19.06 -20.12 10.32
N ASN A 321 -18.22 -20.63 9.42
CA ASN A 321 -17.95 -22.07 9.34
C ASN A 321 -17.07 -22.50 10.50
#